data_AF-A0A0V1CG72-F1
#
_entry.id   AF-A0A0V1CG72-F1
#
_cell.length_a   1.000
_cell.length_b   1.000
_cell.length_c   1.000
_cell.angle_alpha   90.00
_cell.angle_beta   90.00
_cell.angle_gamma   90.00
#
_symmetry.space_group_name_H-M   'P 1'
#
loop_
_entity.id
_entity.type
_entity.pdbx_description
1 polymer ?
#
loop_
_entity_poly.entity_id
_entity_poly.type
_entity_poly.pdbx_seq_one_letter_code
_entity_poly.pdbx_strand_id
1 'polypeptide(L)'
;LVENDYGDAKYVDTFVKIMMQLCSSHTEALRDEGIRFTKTVEHLMFRLLEFRNVRLYHNNVNNCMSCTVSLLNFYYEIGHTELYIRYLYKLYELHMQRDNFVEAGLTMALHAECLKWCDSSVHALLAHSLFPDCVSQRELKEKLFLKMIDLFDRGELWEKAIVVCQELQHEYEHRTYEYDKLANLLEKMSKMYRNILKHQRAEPEYFRVLFCGLGFPIFLQNTTFIYRGDGYERLADFTSRIQAQYPNATLLQTLQPPGEEIKRSNGQYLLINKVDPIYDDQIKTIPTPVKDSRILWYYKCNDVQKFYFSRRISKKDCTLSKEWPVADEQENEFGLMWLEKTILVTSCRFPGILRWFLVSSESQIELSPLEVAVDSMKATISDLEKLIEEVERYSERALKPLAAKLQGMLQPAVMGGIFY
;
A
#
# COMPACT_ATOMS: atom_id res chain seq x y z
N LEU A 1 -20.04 -13.20 -21.48
CA LEU A 1 -19.70 -12.13 -22.46
C LEU A 1 -18.20 -11.85 -22.46
N VAL A 2 -17.65 -11.43 -21.33
CA VAL A 2 -16.22 -11.06 -21.20
C VAL A 2 -15.27 -12.24 -21.27
N GLU A 3 -15.64 -13.39 -20.69
CA GLU A 3 -14.81 -14.62 -20.73
C GLU A 3 -14.73 -15.25 -22.13
N ASN A 4 -15.66 -14.88 -23.03
CA ASN A 4 -15.75 -15.35 -24.41
C ASN A 4 -15.46 -14.22 -25.43
N ASP A 5 -14.81 -13.14 -24.99
CA ASP A 5 -14.39 -12.00 -25.83
C ASP A 5 -15.49 -11.25 -26.62
N TYR A 6 -16.74 -11.30 -26.16
CA TYR A 6 -17.86 -10.57 -26.77
C TYR A 6 -18.09 -9.17 -26.17
N GLY A 7 -18.53 -8.22 -27.01
CA GLY A 7 -18.87 -6.82 -26.66
C GLY A 7 -17.69 -5.84 -26.75
N ASP A 8 -17.94 -4.57 -27.06
CA ASP A 8 -16.93 -3.50 -27.13
C ASP A 8 -17.47 -2.20 -26.52
N ALA A 9 -16.66 -1.13 -26.49
CA ALA A 9 -17.10 0.16 -25.97
C ALA A 9 -18.35 0.68 -26.73
N LYS A 10 -18.42 0.43 -28.05
CA LYS A 10 -19.57 0.82 -28.87
C LYS A 10 -20.84 0.07 -28.49
N TYR A 11 -20.73 -1.20 -28.13
CA TYR A 11 -21.84 -2.00 -27.61
C TYR A 11 -22.38 -1.40 -26.30
N VAL A 12 -21.49 -0.99 -25.39
CA VAL A 12 -21.89 -0.34 -24.13
C VAL A 12 -22.60 0.97 -24.43
N ASP A 13 -22.03 1.84 -25.25
CA ASP A 13 -22.65 3.12 -25.63
C ASP A 13 -24.03 2.91 -26.25
N THR A 14 -24.16 1.91 -27.13
CA THR A 14 -25.42 1.57 -27.80
C THR A 14 -26.45 1.04 -26.80
N PHE A 15 -26.04 0.14 -25.91
CA PHE A 15 -26.89 -0.41 -24.84
C PHE A 15 -27.40 0.71 -23.93
N VAL A 16 -26.52 1.57 -23.44
CA VAL A 16 -26.86 2.69 -22.55
C VAL A 16 -27.82 3.63 -23.24
N LYS A 17 -27.55 4.01 -24.50
CA LYS A 17 -28.43 4.90 -25.26
C LYS A 17 -29.83 4.34 -25.41
N ILE A 18 -29.96 3.06 -25.78
CA ILE A 18 -31.26 2.40 -25.97
C ILE A 18 -32.01 2.29 -24.63
N MET A 19 -31.34 1.79 -23.59
CA MET A 19 -31.95 1.59 -22.28
C MET A 19 -32.36 2.91 -21.62
N MET A 20 -31.52 3.94 -21.69
CA MET A 20 -31.86 5.27 -21.19
C MET A 20 -33.08 5.85 -21.90
N GLN A 21 -33.19 5.69 -23.22
CA GLN A 21 -34.35 6.15 -23.98
C GLN A 21 -35.63 5.40 -23.58
N LEU A 22 -35.57 4.08 -23.45
CA LEU A 22 -36.70 3.25 -23.05
C LEU A 22 -37.16 3.56 -21.61
N CYS A 23 -36.23 3.63 -20.66
CA CYS A 23 -36.54 3.93 -19.26
C CYS A 23 -37.11 5.36 -19.10
N SER A 24 -36.58 6.34 -19.84
CA SER A 24 -37.08 7.73 -19.80
C SER A 24 -38.52 7.89 -20.28
N SER A 25 -39.00 6.97 -21.11
CA SER A 25 -40.37 6.97 -21.66
C SER A 25 -41.41 6.31 -20.73
N HIS A 26 -40.99 5.72 -19.61
CA HIS A 26 -41.88 4.98 -18.70
C HIS A 26 -42.46 5.85 -17.57
N THR A 27 -43.41 5.29 -16.84
CA THR A 27 -43.94 5.82 -15.57
C THR A 27 -42.83 6.19 -14.58
N GLU A 28 -43.04 7.23 -13.79
CA GLU A 28 -42.04 7.85 -12.91
C GLU A 28 -41.26 6.86 -12.02
N ALA A 29 -41.94 5.90 -11.40
CA ALA A 29 -41.28 4.87 -10.57
C ALA A 29 -40.34 3.95 -11.38
N LEU A 30 -40.78 3.49 -12.56
CA LEU A 30 -39.99 2.60 -13.42
C LEU A 30 -38.89 3.36 -14.18
N ARG A 31 -39.09 4.65 -14.43
CA ARG A 31 -38.09 5.54 -15.01
C ARG A 31 -36.87 5.64 -14.11
N ASP A 32 -37.08 5.97 -12.84
CA ASP A 32 -35.96 6.22 -11.92
C ASP A 32 -35.20 4.93 -11.58
N GLU A 33 -35.92 3.82 -11.41
CA GLU A 33 -35.32 2.50 -11.19
C GLU A 33 -34.60 1.99 -12.45
N GLY A 34 -35.19 2.16 -13.63
CA GLY A 34 -34.60 1.79 -14.92
C GLY A 34 -33.35 2.59 -15.26
N ILE A 35 -33.33 3.90 -14.97
CA ILE A 35 -32.14 4.75 -15.12
C ILE A 35 -31.04 4.28 -14.16
N ARG A 36 -31.38 3.98 -12.90
CA ARG A 36 -30.42 3.48 -11.91
C ARG A 36 -29.82 2.14 -12.36
N PHE A 37 -30.66 1.19 -12.79
CA PHE A 37 -30.22 -0.09 -13.34
C PHE A 37 -29.29 0.10 -14.53
N THR A 38 -29.67 0.95 -15.49
CA THR A 38 -28.88 1.20 -16.70
C THR A 38 -27.48 1.74 -16.34
N LYS A 39 -27.41 2.71 -15.42
CA LYS A 39 -26.13 3.22 -14.90
C LYS A 39 -25.31 2.15 -14.19
N THR A 40 -25.93 1.28 -13.40
CA THR A 40 -25.22 0.18 -12.73
C THR A 40 -24.63 -0.81 -13.75
N VAL A 41 -25.40 -1.18 -14.77
CA VAL A 41 -24.95 -2.09 -15.83
C VAL A 41 -23.86 -1.44 -16.69
N GLU A 42 -23.98 -0.15 -17.00
CA GLU A 42 -22.95 0.63 -17.68
C GLU A 42 -21.62 0.56 -16.92
N HIS A 43 -21.62 0.89 -15.62
CA HIS A 43 -20.42 0.81 -14.79
C HIS A 43 -19.84 -0.61 -14.75
N LEU A 44 -20.68 -1.64 -14.59
CA LEU A 44 -20.24 -3.04 -14.63
C LEU A 44 -19.56 -3.37 -15.97
N MET A 45 -20.18 -3.00 -17.08
CA MET A 45 -19.65 -3.26 -18.42
C MET A 45 -18.32 -2.56 -18.65
N PHE A 46 -18.16 -1.32 -18.22
CA PHE A 46 -16.88 -0.61 -18.29
C PHE A 46 -15.79 -1.34 -17.52
N ARG A 47 -16.02 -1.70 -16.25
CA ARG A 47 -15.04 -2.44 -15.42
C ARG A 47 -14.67 -3.79 -16.02
N LEU A 48 -15.65 -4.49 -16.58
CA LEU A 48 -15.47 -5.77 -17.24
C LEU A 48 -14.66 -5.66 -18.54
N LEU A 49 -14.89 -4.62 -19.34
CA LEU A 49 -14.10 -4.33 -20.53
C LEU A 49 -12.67 -3.94 -20.17
N GLU A 50 -12.47 -3.14 -19.12
CA GLU A 50 -11.14 -2.82 -18.58
C GLU A 50 -10.40 -4.11 -18.17
N PHE A 51 -11.05 -4.97 -17.38
CA PHE A 51 -10.49 -6.27 -16.97
C PHE A 51 -10.11 -7.13 -18.18
N ARG A 52 -10.95 -7.17 -19.21
CA ARG A 52 -10.68 -7.90 -20.45
C ARG A 52 -9.45 -7.36 -21.17
N ASN A 53 -9.39 -6.05 -21.37
CA ASN A 53 -8.32 -5.41 -22.13
C ASN A 53 -6.97 -5.64 -21.45
N VAL A 54 -6.93 -5.57 -20.11
CA VAL A 54 -5.73 -5.89 -19.33
C VAL A 54 -5.32 -7.36 -19.50
N ARG A 55 -6.28 -8.28 -19.42
CA ARG A 55 -6.01 -9.72 -19.58
C ARG A 55 -5.50 -10.07 -20.99
N LEU A 56 -6.07 -9.49 -22.04
CA LEU A 56 -5.75 -9.82 -23.42
C LEU A 56 -4.46 -9.15 -23.92
N TYR A 57 -4.25 -7.88 -23.60
CA TYR A 57 -3.24 -7.06 -24.28
C TYR A 57 -2.05 -6.67 -23.41
N HIS A 58 -2.18 -6.72 -22.08
CA HIS A 58 -1.15 -6.18 -21.19
C HIS A 58 -0.39 -7.23 -20.39
N ASN A 59 -0.83 -8.50 -20.39
CA ASN A 59 -0.26 -9.66 -19.67
C ASN A 59 0.49 -9.31 -18.37
N ASN A 60 -0.06 -8.35 -17.61
CA ASN A 60 0.57 -7.80 -16.43
C ASN A 60 -0.30 -8.22 -15.24
N VAL A 61 0.25 -9.15 -14.44
CA VAL A 61 -0.44 -9.70 -13.27
C VAL A 61 -0.84 -8.61 -12.27
N ASN A 62 -0.05 -7.54 -12.13
CA ASN A 62 -0.39 -6.42 -11.23
C ASN A 62 -1.63 -5.67 -11.75
N ASN A 63 -1.73 -5.46 -13.06
CA ASN A 63 -2.91 -4.85 -13.65
C ASN A 63 -4.13 -5.78 -13.51
N CYS A 64 -3.95 -7.09 -13.67
CA CYS A 64 -5.00 -8.07 -13.41
C CYS A 64 -5.49 -8.02 -11.96
N MET A 65 -4.58 -7.92 -10.98
CA MET A 65 -4.93 -7.75 -9.57
C MET A 65 -5.70 -6.45 -9.33
N SER A 66 -5.23 -5.31 -9.87
CA SER A 66 -5.92 -4.01 -9.78
C SER A 66 -7.34 -4.06 -10.34
N CYS A 67 -7.52 -4.63 -11.54
CA CYS A 67 -8.85 -4.78 -12.14
C CYS A 67 -9.73 -5.77 -11.35
N THR A 68 -9.15 -6.83 -10.77
CA THR A 68 -9.85 -7.78 -9.89
C THR A 68 -10.39 -7.07 -8.66
N VAL A 69 -9.57 -6.24 -8.01
CA VAL A 69 -10.00 -5.43 -6.85
C VAL A 69 -11.05 -4.39 -7.24
N SER A 70 -10.92 -3.78 -8.42
CA SER A 70 -11.95 -2.85 -8.91
C SER A 70 -13.31 -3.54 -9.12
N LEU A 71 -13.34 -4.77 -9.63
CA LEU A 71 -14.57 -5.56 -9.78
C LEU A 71 -15.11 -6.01 -8.43
N LEU A 72 -14.23 -6.42 -7.52
CA LEU A 72 -14.57 -6.81 -6.15
C LEU A 72 -15.25 -5.65 -5.40
N ASN A 73 -14.70 -4.44 -5.44
CA ASN A 73 -15.32 -3.27 -4.84
C ASN A 73 -16.70 -2.99 -5.43
N PHE A 74 -16.84 -3.09 -6.76
CA PHE A 74 -18.13 -2.93 -7.42
C PHE A 74 -19.16 -3.97 -6.96
N TYR A 75 -18.79 -5.25 -6.89
CA TYR A 75 -19.70 -6.31 -6.42
C TYR A 75 -20.09 -6.16 -4.96
N TYR A 76 -19.19 -5.64 -4.13
CA TYR A 76 -19.47 -5.28 -2.74
C TYR A 76 -20.51 -4.15 -2.67
N GLU A 77 -20.31 -3.07 -3.43
CA GLU A 77 -21.20 -1.90 -3.45
C GLU A 77 -22.64 -2.25 -3.88
N ILE A 78 -22.79 -3.15 -4.86
CA ILE A 78 -24.12 -3.59 -5.31
C ILE A 78 -24.72 -4.75 -4.46
N GLY A 79 -24.00 -5.22 -3.44
CA GLY A 79 -24.44 -6.32 -2.57
C GLY A 79 -24.49 -7.71 -3.23
N HIS A 80 -23.73 -7.93 -4.31
CA HIS A 80 -23.75 -9.20 -5.05
C HIS A 80 -22.75 -10.21 -4.47
N THR A 81 -23.07 -10.75 -3.29
CA THR A 81 -22.17 -11.55 -2.44
C THR A 81 -21.47 -12.71 -3.16
N GLU A 82 -22.16 -13.50 -3.99
CA GLU A 82 -21.54 -14.66 -4.65
C GLU A 82 -20.36 -14.28 -5.55
N LEU A 83 -20.54 -13.24 -6.37
CA LEU A 83 -19.49 -12.74 -7.25
C LEU A 83 -18.38 -12.06 -6.45
N TYR A 84 -18.73 -11.34 -5.38
CA TYR A 84 -17.75 -10.79 -4.46
C TYR A 84 -16.84 -11.88 -3.87
N ILE A 85 -17.41 -12.96 -3.33
CA ILE A 85 -16.66 -14.12 -2.80
C ILE A 85 -15.84 -14.76 -3.92
N ARG A 86 -16.41 -15.02 -5.10
CA ARG A 86 -15.67 -15.62 -6.22
C ARG A 86 -14.45 -14.78 -6.64
N TYR A 87 -14.58 -13.45 -6.67
CA TYR A 87 -13.48 -12.55 -7.02
C TYR A 87 -12.45 -12.39 -5.88
N LEU A 88 -12.85 -12.54 -4.60
CA LEU A 88 -11.91 -12.65 -3.49
C LEU A 88 -10.98 -13.86 -3.68
N TYR A 89 -11.53 -15.03 -4.01
CA TYR A 89 -10.70 -16.23 -4.23
C TYR A 89 -9.82 -16.13 -5.47
N LYS A 90 -10.31 -15.49 -6.53
CA LYS A 90 -9.48 -15.17 -7.70
C LYS A 90 -8.30 -14.26 -7.34
N LEU A 91 -8.53 -13.25 -6.51
CA LEU A 91 -7.47 -12.37 -6.02
C LEU A 91 -6.48 -13.13 -5.13
N TYR A 92 -6.99 -13.97 -4.22
CA TYR A 92 -6.18 -14.84 -3.37
C TYR A 92 -5.27 -15.75 -4.19
N GLU A 93 -5.77 -16.40 -5.23
CA GLU A 93 -4.96 -17.24 -6.12
C GLU A 93 -3.84 -16.43 -6.81
N LEU A 94 -4.15 -15.21 -7.28
CA LEU A 94 -3.14 -14.31 -7.86
C LEU A 94 -2.06 -13.95 -6.84
N HIS A 95 -2.42 -13.71 -5.58
CA HIS A 95 -1.44 -13.46 -4.52
C HIS A 95 -0.58 -14.69 -4.23
N MET A 96 -1.18 -15.87 -4.16
CA MET A 96 -0.46 -17.12 -3.94
C MET A 96 0.53 -17.43 -5.06
N GLN A 97 0.20 -17.11 -6.33
CA GLN A 97 1.13 -17.26 -7.46
C GLN A 97 2.36 -16.33 -7.39
N ARG A 98 2.30 -15.28 -6.58
CA ARG A 98 3.36 -14.27 -6.40
C ARG A 98 3.97 -14.29 -5.01
N ASP A 99 3.65 -15.29 -4.20
CA ASP A 99 4.07 -15.40 -2.80
C ASP A 99 3.74 -14.15 -1.94
N ASN A 100 2.68 -13.43 -2.32
CA ASN A 100 2.15 -12.29 -1.58
C ASN A 100 1.30 -12.78 -0.39
N PHE A 101 1.92 -13.46 0.58
CA PHE A 101 1.18 -14.14 1.66
C PHE A 101 0.40 -13.17 2.55
N VAL A 102 0.96 -11.99 2.81
CA VAL A 102 0.29 -10.95 3.61
C VAL A 102 -1.01 -10.51 2.95
N GLU A 103 -0.97 -10.14 1.68
CA GLU A 103 -2.14 -9.69 0.92
C GLU A 103 -3.15 -10.83 0.74
N ALA A 104 -2.69 -12.07 0.56
CA ALA A 104 -3.55 -13.25 0.55
C ALA A 104 -4.30 -13.41 1.88
N GLY A 105 -3.61 -13.24 3.02
CA GLY A 105 -4.23 -13.28 4.35
C GLY A 105 -5.24 -12.16 4.57
N LEU A 106 -4.93 -10.94 4.12
CA LEU A 106 -5.86 -9.80 4.17
C LEU A 106 -7.07 -10.00 3.25
N THR A 107 -6.89 -10.68 2.11
CA THR A 107 -7.99 -11.05 1.22
C THR A 107 -8.93 -12.06 1.89
N MET A 108 -8.39 -13.05 2.60
CA MET A 108 -9.19 -14.02 3.38
C MET A 108 -9.92 -13.35 4.56
N ALA A 109 -9.34 -12.30 5.15
CA ALA A 109 -10.00 -11.52 6.20
C ALA A 109 -11.33 -10.93 5.72
N LEU A 110 -11.39 -10.42 4.48
CA LEU A 110 -12.62 -9.88 3.89
C LEU A 110 -13.73 -10.95 3.77
N HIS A 111 -13.37 -12.20 3.45
CA HIS A 111 -14.37 -13.30 3.47
C HIS A 111 -14.82 -13.60 4.90
N ALA A 112 -13.89 -13.61 5.86
CA ALA A 112 -14.19 -13.88 7.26
C ALA A 112 -15.10 -12.79 7.89
N GLU A 113 -14.99 -11.54 7.45
CA GLU A 113 -15.87 -10.43 7.83
C GLU A 113 -17.32 -10.63 7.38
N CYS A 114 -17.54 -11.35 6.28
CA CYS A 114 -18.89 -11.69 5.79
C CYS A 114 -19.59 -12.76 6.65
N LEU A 115 -18.87 -13.37 7.61
CA LEU A 115 -19.36 -14.50 8.42
C LEU A 115 -19.55 -14.10 9.88
N LYS A 116 -20.48 -14.77 10.56
CA LYS A 116 -20.73 -14.61 12.00
C LYS A 116 -20.26 -15.85 12.76
N TRP A 117 -19.84 -15.63 14.02
CA TRP A 117 -19.51 -16.71 14.95
C TRP A 117 -20.79 -17.39 15.47
N CYS A 118 -21.45 -18.17 14.60
CA CYS A 118 -22.70 -18.88 14.91
C CYS A 118 -22.84 -20.21 14.18
N ASP A 119 -23.68 -21.09 14.71
CA ASP A 119 -23.89 -22.46 14.22
C ASP A 119 -24.89 -22.57 13.07
N SER A 120 -25.40 -21.44 12.58
CA SER A 120 -26.27 -21.43 11.39
C SER A 120 -25.52 -21.99 10.18
N SER A 121 -26.23 -22.69 9.31
CA SER A 121 -25.66 -23.22 8.08
C SER A 121 -25.01 -22.13 7.22
N VAL A 122 -23.93 -22.48 6.53
CA VAL A 122 -23.29 -21.60 5.55
C VAL A 122 -24.24 -21.42 4.38
N HIS A 123 -24.58 -20.18 4.06
CA HIS A 123 -25.36 -19.87 2.87
C HIS A 123 -24.53 -20.22 1.62
N ALA A 124 -25.13 -20.81 0.59
CA ALA A 124 -24.41 -21.25 -0.61
C ALA A 124 -23.57 -20.13 -1.27
N LEU A 125 -24.06 -18.88 -1.22
CA LEU A 125 -23.36 -17.69 -1.75
C LEU A 125 -22.07 -17.32 -0.99
N LEU A 126 -21.89 -17.83 0.24
CA LEU A 126 -20.70 -17.61 1.08
C LEU A 126 -19.77 -18.83 1.11
N ALA A 127 -20.22 -19.98 0.60
CA ALA A 127 -19.43 -21.19 0.52
C ALA A 127 -18.40 -21.10 -0.62
N HIS A 128 -17.26 -21.77 -0.46
CA HIS A 128 -16.26 -21.87 -1.50
C HIS A 128 -15.65 -23.28 -1.53
N SER A 129 -15.25 -23.75 -2.71
CA SER A 129 -14.73 -25.10 -2.94
C SER A 129 -13.46 -25.44 -2.17
N LEU A 130 -12.71 -24.44 -1.72
CA LEU A 130 -11.54 -24.61 -0.84
C LEU A 130 -11.92 -25.06 0.58
N PHE A 131 -13.18 -24.92 0.98
CA PHE A 131 -13.68 -25.28 2.31
C PHE A 131 -14.95 -26.16 2.20
N PRO A 132 -14.86 -27.34 1.56
CA PRO A 132 -16.02 -28.14 1.21
C PRO A 132 -16.71 -28.76 2.45
N ASP A 133 -15.96 -29.02 3.52
CA ASP A 133 -16.46 -29.72 4.71
C ASP A 133 -17.10 -28.80 5.75
N CYS A 134 -17.22 -27.50 5.48
CA CYS A 134 -17.77 -26.55 6.45
C CYS A 134 -19.29 -26.51 6.36
N VAL A 135 -19.97 -26.91 7.42
CA VAL A 135 -21.43 -26.94 7.50
C VAL A 135 -21.95 -25.65 8.12
N SER A 136 -21.28 -25.12 9.14
CA SER A 136 -21.68 -23.89 9.85
C SER A 136 -20.83 -22.66 9.52
N GLN A 137 -21.38 -21.46 9.72
CA GLN A 137 -20.62 -20.21 9.56
C GLN A 137 -19.44 -20.13 10.53
N ARG A 138 -19.60 -20.63 11.77
CA ARG A 138 -18.51 -20.75 12.75
C ARG A 138 -17.36 -21.59 12.20
N GLU A 139 -17.63 -22.79 11.70
CA GLU A 139 -16.60 -23.68 11.15
C GLU A 139 -15.86 -23.06 9.97
N LEU A 140 -16.59 -22.43 9.04
CA LEU A 140 -15.97 -21.74 7.91
C LEU A 140 -15.10 -20.57 8.37
N LYS A 141 -15.60 -19.77 9.33
CA LYS A 141 -14.86 -18.63 9.87
C LYS A 141 -13.61 -19.08 10.64
N GLU A 142 -13.70 -20.16 11.42
CA GLU A 142 -12.55 -20.79 12.08
C GLU A 142 -11.48 -21.22 11.06
N LYS A 143 -11.87 -21.95 10.00
CA LYS A 143 -10.91 -22.36 8.96
C LYS A 143 -10.26 -21.18 8.25
N LEU A 144 -11.02 -20.10 7.99
CA LEU A 144 -10.47 -18.86 7.43
C LEU A 144 -9.48 -18.20 8.39
N PHE A 145 -9.79 -18.12 9.69
CA PHE A 145 -8.89 -17.57 10.70
C PHE A 145 -7.59 -18.36 10.79
N LEU A 146 -7.67 -19.69 10.83
CA LEU A 146 -6.48 -20.56 10.82
C LEU A 146 -5.65 -20.37 9.55
N LYS A 147 -6.31 -20.18 8.39
CA LYS A 147 -5.64 -19.90 7.12
C LYS A 147 -4.96 -18.54 7.11
N MET A 148 -5.61 -17.50 7.67
CA MET A 148 -5.04 -16.16 7.83
C MET A 148 -3.79 -16.21 8.72
N ILE A 149 -3.84 -16.94 9.84
CA ILE A 149 -2.70 -17.09 10.76
C ILE A 149 -1.50 -17.72 10.04
N ASP A 150 -1.71 -18.79 9.26
CA ASP A 150 -0.67 -19.43 8.44
C ASP A 150 -0.06 -18.46 7.42
N LEU A 151 -0.90 -17.72 6.71
CA LEU A 151 -0.47 -16.75 5.70
C LEU A 151 0.32 -15.58 6.32
N PHE A 152 -0.12 -15.05 7.46
CA PHE A 152 0.59 -13.99 8.16
C PHE A 152 1.90 -14.47 8.79
N ASP A 153 1.98 -15.71 9.28
CA ASP A 153 3.25 -16.27 9.76
C ASP A 153 4.26 -16.40 8.62
N ARG A 154 3.82 -16.91 7.46
CA ARG A 154 4.66 -17.01 6.24
C ARG A 154 5.07 -15.66 5.66
N GLY A 155 4.21 -14.65 5.80
CA GLY A 155 4.48 -13.28 5.40
C GLY A 155 5.22 -12.44 6.45
N GLU A 156 5.64 -13.04 7.57
CA GLU A 156 6.34 -12.40 8.70
C GLU A 156 5.57 -11.21 9.32
N LEU A 157 4.25 -11.17 9.15
CA LEU A 157 3.35 -10.16 9.72
C LEU A 157 2.76 -10.64 11.05
N TRP A 158 3.64 -10.99 11.98
CA TRP A 158 3.29 -11.63 13.25
C TRP A 158 2.38 -10.78 14.14
N GLU A 159 2.52 -9.45 14.12
CA GLU A 159 1.68 -8.55 14.91
C GLU A 159 0.20 -8.70 14.53
N LYS A 160 -0.12 -8.78 13.22
CA LYS A 160 -1.48 -9.05 12.76
C LYS A 160 -1.90 -10.50 13.00
N ALA A 161 -0.99 -11.47 12.82
CA ALA A 161 -1.28 -12.87 13.11
C ALA A 161 -1.73 -13.08 14.56
N ILE A 162 -1.06 -12.42 15.51
CA ILE A 162 -1.37 -12.45 16.94
C ILE A 162 -2.76 -11.87 17.22
N VAL A 163 -3.15 -10.76 16.57
CA VAL A 163 -4.51 -10.19 16.73
C VAL A 163 -5.57 -11.20 16.29
N VAL A 164 -5.38 -11.87 15.15
CA VAL A 164 -6.29 -12.92 14.68
C VAL A 164 -6.32 -14.11 15.65
N CYS A 165 -5.18 -14.48 16.23
CA CYS A 165 -5.12 -15.52 17.26
C CYS A 165 -5.90 -15.13 18.52
N GLN A 166 -5.85 -13.86 18.94
CA GLN A 166 -6.58 -13.39 20.14
C GLN A 166 -8.09 -13.47 19.96
N GLU A 167 -8.60 -13.13 18.78
CA GLU A 167 -10.02 -13.30 18.47
C GLU A 167 -10.44 -14.78 18.49
N LEU A 168 -9.62 -15.66 17.90
CA LEU A 168 -9.89 -17.10 17.89
C LEU A 168 -9.75 -17.73 19.29
N GLN A 169 -8.81 -17.24 20.11
CA GLN A 169 -8.68 -17.63 21.51
C GLN A 169 -9.98 -17.38 22.27
N HIS A 170 -10.60 -16.21 22.09
CA HIS A 170 -11.86 -15.89 22.77
C HIS A 170 -12.96 -16.92 22.46
N GLU A 171 -13.06 -17.36 21.20
CA GLU A 171 -14.02 -18.39 20.77
C GLU A 171 -13.71 -19.78 21.40
N TYR A 172 -12.43 -20.17 21.47
CA TYR A 172 -12.02 -21.43 22.10
C TYR A 172 -12.17 -21.41 23.63
N GLU A 173 -11.92 -20.28 24.28
CA GLU A 173 -11.92 -20.18 25.74
C GLU A 173 -13.32 -20.01 26.34
N HIS A 174 -14.19 -19.23 25.68
CA HIS A 174 -15.46 -18.80 26.27
C HIS A 174 -16.71 -19.31 25.56
N ARG A 175 -16.60 -19.87 24.35
CA ARG A 175 -17.78 -20.33 23.58
C ARG A 175 -17.79 -21.83 23.32
N THR A 176 -16.67 -22.37 22.85
CA THR A 176 -16.58 -23.79 22.45
C THR A 176 -15.86 -24.66 23.49
N TYR A 177 -15.06 -24.06 24.37
CA TYR A 177 -14.26 -24.74 25.40
C TYR A 177 -13.29 -25.79 24.85
N GLU A 178 -12.79 -25.59 23.63
CA GLU A 178 -11.85 -26.47 22.94
C GLU A 178 -10.41 -26.20 23.40
N TYR A 179 -10.09 -26.60 24.64
CA TYR A 179 -8.81 -26.26 25.27
C TYR A 179 -7.57 -26.86 24.60
N ASP A 180 -7.69 -27.99 23.91
CA ASP A 180 -6.58 -28.56 23.14
C ASP A 180 -6.21 -27.67 21.94
N LYS A 181 -7.23 -27.18 21.19
CA LYS A 181 -7.01 -26.19 20.12
C LYS A 181 -6.44 -24.89 20.67
N LEU A 182 -6.94 -24.44 21.83
CA LEU A 182 -6.44 -23.26 22.51
C LEU A 182 -4.96 -23.39 22.90
N ALA A 183 -4.55 -24.53 23.46
CA ALA A 183 -3.15 -24.78 23.82
C ALA A 183 -2.22 -24.66 22.60
N ASN A 184 -2.59 -25.30 21.49
CA ASN A 184 -1.87 -25.20 20.22
C ASN A 184 -1.81 -23.76 19.68
N LEU A 185 -2.89 -22.98 19.84
CA LEU A 185 -2.93 -21.57 19.42
C LEU A 185 -1.99 -20.70 20.26
N LEU A 186 -1.96 -20.90 21.57
CA LEU A 186 -1.07 -20.19 22.49
C LEU A 186 0.41 -20.50 22.22
N GLU A 187 0.74 -21.74 21.86
CA GLU A 187 2.09 -22.10 21.42
C GLU A 187 2.51 -21.35 20.16
N LYS A 188 1.61 -21.23 19.18
CA LYS A 188 1.84 -20.43 17.96
C LYS A 188 2.07 -18.95 18.30
N MET A 189 1.23 -18.36 19.15
CA MET A 189 1.42 -16.97 19.60
C MET A 189 2.76 -16.78 20.31
N SER A 190 3.16 -17.71 21.18
CA SER A 190 4.45 -17.69 21.86
C SER A 190 5.62 -17.66 20.87
N LYS A 191 5.56 -18.51 19.83
CA LYS A 191 6.54 -18.53 18.74
C LYS A 191 6.58 -17.19 17.99
N MET A 192 5.41 -16.62 17.66
CA MET A 192 5.31 -15.33 16.97
C MET A 192 5.92 -14.17 17.79
N TYR A 193 5.63 -14.08 19.09
CA TYR A 193 6.26 -13.09 19.96
C TYR A 193 7.79 -13.24 20.00
N ARG A 194 8.29 -14.48 20.06
CA ARG A 194 9.74 -14.75 19.99
C ARG A 194 10.32 -14.36 18.64
N ASN A 195 9.60 -14.57 17.54
CA ASN A 195 10.02 -14.18 16.21
C ASN A 195 10.11 -12.66 16.05
N ILE A 196 9.11 -11.90 16.52
CA ILE A 196 9.14 -10.42 16.51
C ILE A 196 10.41 -9.88 17.17
N LEU A 197 10.82 -10.51 18.27
CA LEU A 197 12.03 -10.13 18.97
C LEU A 197 13.28 -10.67 18.27
N LYS A 198 13.35 -11.94 17.89
CA LYS A 198 14.64 -12.56 17.53
C LYS A 198 14.93 -12.62 16.03
N HIS A 199 13.90 -12.60 15.20
CA HIS A 199 14.04 -12.77 13.77
C HIS A 199 14.25 -11.40 13.09
N GLN A 200 15.21 -11.33 12.18
CA GLN A 200 15.46 -10.13 11.39
C GLN A 200 14.49 -10.08 10.22
N ARG A 201 13.70 -9.01 10.15
CA ARG A 201 12.74 -8.76 9.06
C ARG A 201 13.30 -7.74 8.07
N ALA A 202 12.91 -7.87 6.81
CA ALA A 202 13.24 -6.88 5.78
C ALA A 202 12.44 -5.60 5.99
N GLU A 203 13.10 -4.45 6.11
CA GLU A 203 12.43 -3.15 6.15
C GLU A 203 11.81 -2.84 4.78
N PRO A 204 10.47 -2.69 4.68
CA PRO A 204 9.84 -2.37 3.41
C PRO A 204 10.13 -0.91 3.05
N GLU A 205 10.62 -0.69 1.85
CA GLU A 205 10.66 0.66 1.26
C GLU A 205 9.34 0.95 0.52
N TYR A 206 9.01 2.24 0.42
CA TYR A 206 7.84 2.69 -0.32
C TYR A 206 8.26 3.54 -1.51
N PHE A 207 7.55 3.36 -2.63
CA PHE A 207 7.86 4.02 -3.88
C PHE A 207 6.63 4.69 -4.45
N ARG A 208 6.76 5.95 -4.83
CA ARG A 208 5.77 6.63 -5.66
C ARG A 208 5.99 6.25 -7.12
N VAL A 209 4.91 5.92 -7.81
CA VAL A 209 4.89 5.74 -9.27
C VAL A 209 3.77 6.60 -9.85
N LEU A 210 4.15 7.55 -10.69
CA LEU A 210 3.22 8.34 -11.50
C LEU A 210 3.26 7.82 -12.94
N PHE A 211 2.08 7.44 -13.44
CA PHE A 211 1.86 7.02 -14.82
C PHE A 211 1.32 8.21 -15.60
N CYS A 212 2.09 8.76 -16.55
CA CYS A 212 1.71 9.94 -17.32
C CYS A 212 1.55 9.64 -18.81
N GLY A 213 0.60 10.35 -19.44
CA GLY A 213 0.29 10.23 -20.86
C GLY A 213 -0.89 9.31 -21.15
N LEU A 214 -1.52 9.52 -22.30
CA LEU A 214 -2.71 8.81 -22.77
C LEU A 214 -2.39 7.43 -23.35
N GLY A 215 -1.10 7.06 -23.45
CA GLY A 215 -0.66 5.76 -23.91
C GLY A 215 -0.87 4.63 -22.90
N PHE A 216 -1.12 4.94 -21.62
CA PHE A 216 -1.44 3.93 -20.59
C PHE A 216 -2.92 3.49 -20.65
N PRO A 217 -3.28 2.34 -20.08
CA PRO A 217 -4.68 1.99 -19.80
C PRO A 217 -5.39 3.09 -18.99
N ILE A 218 -6.68 3.30 -19.24
CA ILE A 218 -7.47 4.43 -18.67
C ILE A 218 -7.29 4.56 -17.15
N PHE A 219 -7.36 3.46 -16.40
CA PHE A 219 -7.22 3.47 -14.94
C PHE A 219 -5.82 3.87 -14.42
N LEU A 220 -4.80 3.90 -15.30
CA LEU A 220 -3.43 4.35 -14.98
C LEU A 220 -3.14 5.75 -15.51
N GLN A 221 -3.87 6.25 -16.51
CA GLN A 221 -3.55 7.52 -17.17
C GLN A 221 -3.54 8.70 -16.19
N ASN A 222 -2.38 9.37 -16.07
CA ASN A 222 -2.17 10.54 -15.23
C ASN A 222 -2.51 10.30 -13.75
N THR A 223 -2.25 9.09 -13.26
CA THR A 223 -2.54 8.69 -11.87
C THR A 223 -1.26 8.35 -11.10
N THR A 224 -1.28 8.67 -9.81
CA THR A 224 -0.18 8.40 -8.89
C THR A 224 -0.56 7.27 -7.95
N PHE A 225 0.33 6.31 -7.79
CA PHE A 225 0.23 5.23 -6.81
C PHE A 225 1.42 5.25 -5.88
N ILE A 226 1.20 4.79 -4.65
CA ILE A 226 2.29 4.35 -3.77
C ILE A 226 2.36 2.84 -3.83
N TYR A 227 3.57 2.30 -3.92
CA TYR A 227 3.89 0.88 -3.91
C TYR A 227 4.67 0.55 -2.64
N ARG A 228 4.34 -0.58 -2.02
CA ARG A 228 5.16 -1.22 -0.99
C ARG A 228 6.14 -2.18 -1.67
N GLY A 229 7.43 -1.94 -1.49
CA GLY A 229 8.51 -2.74 -2.06
C GLY A 229 8.54 -4.19 -1.57
N ASP A 230 9.22 -5.04 -2.33
CA ASP A 230 9.61 -6.39 -1.93
C ASP A 230 10.65 -6.35 -0.79
N GLY A 231 10.86 -7.50 -0.14
CA GLY A 231 11.84 -7.60 0.94
C GLY A 231 13.23 -7.19 0.45
N TYR A 232 13.80 -6.15 1.09
CA TYR A 232 15.09 -5.55 0.74
C TYR A 232 15.16 -4.87 -0.64
N GLU A 233 14.04 -4.68 -1.31
CA GLU A 233 14.01 -4.04 -2.63
C GLU A 233 14.38 -2.56 -2.52
N ARG A 234 15.33 -2.14 -3.36
CA ARG A 234 15.77 -0.74 -3.45
C ARG A 234 15.18 -0.07 -4.67
N LEU A 235 15.25 1.26 -4.70
CA LEU A 235 14.72 2.09 -5.79
C LEU A 235 15.17 1.64 -7.19
N ALA A 236 16.44 1.24 -7.36
CA ALA A 236 16.95 0.80 -8.66
C ALA A 236 16.26 -0.50 -9.13
N ASP A 237 16.21 -1.52 -8.27
CA ASP A 237 15.58 -2.81 -8.56
C ASP A 237 14.08 -2.64 -8.81
N PHE A 238 13.41 -1.84 -7.97
CA PHE A 238 12.01 -1.49 -8.13
C PHE A 238 11.74 -0.80 -9.46
N THR A 239 12.54 0.21 -9.81
CA THR A 239 12.43 0.95 -11.06
C THR A 239 12.57 0.01 -12.26
N SER A 240 13.58 -0.88 -12.25
CA SER A 240 13.76 -1.88 -13.31
C SER A 240 12.58 -2.85 -13.41
N ARG A 241 12.02 -3.31 -12.27
CA ARG A 241 10.86 -4.20 -12.23
C ARG A 241 9.58 -3.55 -12.75
N ILE A 242 9.33 -2.28 -12.45
CA ILE A 242 8.20 -1.53 -13.01
C ILE A 242 8.43 -1.22 -14.49
N GLN A 243 9.63 -0.83 -14.90
CA GLN A 243 9.94 -0.57 -16.30
C GLN A 243 9.83 -1.83 -17.17
N ALA A 244 10.22 -2.99 -16.66
CA ALA A 244 10.03 -4.28 -17.34
C ALA A 244 8.55 -4.61 -17.61
N GLN A 245 7.64 -4.11 -16.78
CA GLN A 245 6.19 -4.23 -17.00
C GLN A 245 5.65 -3.27 -18.06
N TYR A 246 6.37 -2.18 -18.35
CA TYR A 246 5.99 -1.16 -19.33
C TYR A 246 7.19 -0.81 -20.24
N PRO A 247 7.61 -1.71 -21.14
CA PRO A 247 8.84 -1.53 -21.94
C PRO A 247 8.83 -0.28 -22.83
N ASN A 248 7.65 0.19 -23.24
CA ASN A 248 7.49 1.38 -24.09
C ASN A 248 7.47 2.69 -23.28
N ALA A 249 7.52 2.63 -21.95
CA ALA A 249 7.45 3.80 -21.11
C ALA A 249 8.82 4.46 -20.92
N THR A 250 8.85 5.79 -21.07
CA THR A 250 10.05 6.60 -20.85
C THR A 250 10.14 7.01 -19.38
N LEU A 251 11.28 6.74 -18.74
CA LEU A 251 11.51 7.12 -17.35
C LEU A 251 11.90 8.60 -17.24
N LEU A 252 11.09 9.39 -16.53
CA LEU A 252 11.37 10.78 -16.21
C LEU A 252 12.39 10.86 -15.06
N GLN A 253 13.45 11.65 -15.26
CA GLN A 253 14.54 11.83 -14.29
C GLN A 253 14.34 13.04 -13.37
N THR A 254 13.11 13.54 -13.27
CA THR A 254 12.76 14.72 -12.48
C THR A 254 11.75 14.36 -11.41
N LEU A 255 11.80 15.06 -10.27
CA LEU A 255 10.78 15.01 -9.23
C LEU A 255 9.70 16.09 -9.42
N GLN A 256 9.85 16.96 -10.41
CA GLN A 256 8.86 17.98 -10.73
C GLN A 256 7.59 17.33 -11.30
N PRO A 257 6.40 17.90 -11.01
CA PRO A 257 5.17 17.50 -11.67
C PRO A 257 5.31 17.58 -13.20
N PRO A 258 4.95 16.53 -13.96
CA PRO A 258 4.98 16.57 -15.41
C PRO A 258 4.08 17.67 -15.97
N GLY A 259 4.55 18.35 -17.02
CA GLY A 259 3.78 19.38 -17.71
C GLY A 259 2.54 18.83 -18.43
N GLU A 260 1.61 19.71 -18.78
CA GLU A 260 0.36 19.35 -19.46
C GLU A 260 0.61 18.74 -20.85
N GLU A 261 1.73 19.08 -21.49
CA GLU A 261 2.15 18.50 -22.76
C GLU A 261 2.43 17.00 -22.64
N ILE A 262 3.13 16.58 -21.58
CA ILE A 262 3.42 15.17 -21.32
C ILE A 262 2.11 14.43 -20.99
N LYS A 263 1.27 15.01 -20.12
CA LYS A 263 0.01 14.39 -19.71
C LYS A 263 -0.98 14.15 -20.84
N ARG A 264 -1.01 15.05 -21.84
CA ARG A 264 -1.91 14.98 -23.01
C ARG A 264 -1.31 14.24 -24.20
N SER A 265 -0.02 13.91 -24.14
CA SER A 265 0.63 13.15 -25.21
C SER A 265 0.13 11.70 -25.25
N ASN A 266 0.21 11.06 -26.42
CA ASN A 266 -0.08 9.63 -26.57
C ASN A 266 1.08 8.73 -26.12
N GLY A 267 2.15 9.30 -25.54
CA GLY A 267 3.27 8.54 -25.02
C GLY A 267 2.98 7.89 -23.67
N GLN A 268 3.92 7.08 -23.20
CA GLN A 268 3.93 6.49 -21.87
C GLN A 268 5.15 7.02 -21.11
N TYR A 269 4.92 7.65 -19.96
CA TYR A 269 5.96 8.22 -19.13
C TYR A 269 5.80 7.74 -17.69
N LEU A 270 6.89 7.25 -17.10
CA LEU A 270 6.94 6.84 -15.70
C LEU A 270 7.78 7.83 -14.91
N LEU A 271 7.30 8.25 -13.76
CA LEU A 271 8.09 8.96 -12.76
C LEU A 271 8.07 8.12 -11.49
N ILE A 272 9.26 7.69 -11.05
CA ILE A 272 9.44 6.78 -9.93
C ILE A 272 10.41 7.38 -8.93
N ASN A 273 10.01 7.46 -7.67
CA ASN A 273 10.89 7.91 -6.59
C ASN A 273 10.56 7.21 -5.27
N LYS A 274 11.55 7.13 -4.39
CA LYS A 274 11.34 6.68 -3.01
C LYS A 274 10.50 7.70 -2.24
N VAL A 275 9.62 7.22 -1.37
CA VAL A 275 8.87 8.01 -0.40
C VAL A 275 9.03 7.39 0.99
N ASP A 276 9.00 8.22 2.03
CA ASP A 276 9.10 7.78 3.40
C ASP A 276 7.71 7.79 4.07
N PRO A 277 7.35 6.76 4.85
CA PRO A 277 6.08 6.72 5.56
C PRO A 277 6.04 7.74 6.71
N ILE A 278 4.87 8.34 6.94
CA ILE A 278 4.59 9.18 8.11
C ILE A 278 3.88 8.33 9.15
N TYR A 279 4.52 8.12 10.29
CA TYR A 279 4.08 7.21 11.35
C TYR A 279 3.74 7.90 12.69
N ASP A 280 3.70 9.23 12.73
CA ASP A 280 3.50 9.99 13.98
C ASP A 280 2.22 9.61 14.73
N ASP A 281 1.14 9.37 13.98
CA ASP A 281 -0.15 8.99 14.56
C ASP A 281 -0.10 7.59 15.20
N GLN A 282 0.67 6.66 14.62
CA GLN A 282 0.86 5.29 15.14
C GLN A 282 1.60 5.31 16.48
N ILE A 283 2.74 6.00 16.54
CA ILE A 283 3.61 6.00 17.73
C ILE A 283 2.92 6.65 18.92
N LYS A 284 2.11 7.70 18.70
CA LYS A 284 1.33 8.36 19.76
C LYS A 284 0.33 7.42 20.45
N THR A 285 -0.12 6.36 19.79
CA THR A 285 -1.05 5.39 20.40
C THR A 285 -0.36 4.43 21.37
N ILE A 286 0.97 4.35 21.37
CA ILE A 286 1.71 3.45 22.24
C ILE A 286 1.79 4.08 23.65
N PRO A 287 1.10 3.54 24.65
CA PRO A 287 0.92 4.21 25.94
C PRO A 287 2.17 4.18 26.82
N THR A 288 3.11 3.28 26.54
CA THR A 288 4.39 3.17 27.25
C THR A 288 5.54 3.28 26.26
N PRO A 289 6.64 3.97 26.60
CA PRO A 289 7.78 4.08 25.71
C PRO A 289 8.44 2.71 25.52
N VAL A 290 8.12 2.07 24.40
CA VAL A 290 8.74 0.82 23.97
C VAL A 290 10.17 1.12 23.55
N LYS A 291 11.15 0.50 24.23
CA LYS A 291 12.58 0.68 23.92
C LYS A 291 13.10 -0.26 22.83
N ASP A 292 12.37 -1.31 22.47
CA ASP A 292 12.86 -2.25 21.46
C ASP A 292 12.60 -1.72 20.05
N SER A 293 13.65 -1.30 19.36
CA SER A 293 13.63 -0.84 17.97
C SER A 293 12.93 -1.80 17.01
N ARG A 294 12.95 -3.12 17.25
CA ARG A 294 12.26 -4.12 16.39
C ARG A 294 10.74 -4.06 16.48
N ILE A 295 10.23 -3.70 17.66
CA ILE A 295 8.80 -3.49 17.87
C ILE A 295 8.41 -2.15 17.26
N LEU A 296 9.16 -1.09 17.55
CA LEU A 296 8.90 0.24 16.99
C LEU A 296 8.96 0.26 15.46
N TRP A 297 9.88 -0.49 14.87
CA TRP A 297 10.03 -0.65 13.42
C TRP A 297 8.70 -1.05 12.76
N TYR A 298 7.94 -1.97 13.35
CA TYR A 298 6.67 -2.42 12.78
C TYR A 298 5.72 -1.23 12.60
N TYR A 299 5.54 -0.43 13.66
CA TYR A 299 4.65 0.74 13.66
C TYR A 299 5.17 1.93 12.86
N LYS A 300 6.47 1.97 12.56
CA LYS A 300 7.07 2.98 11.66
C LYS A 300 6.78 2.68 10.20
N CYS A 301 6.70 1.40 9.83
CA CYS A 301 6.66 0.97 8.43
C CYS A 301 5.35 0.27 8.03
N ASN A 302 4.48 -0.08 8.98
CA ASN A 302 3.19 -0.75 8.74
C ASN A 302 2.04 0.04 9.37
N ASP A 303 0.84 -0.25 8.88
CA ASP A 303 -0.41 0.47 9.11
C ASP A 303 -0.34 1.98 8.77
N VAL A 304 0.48 2.29 7.75
CA VAL A 304 0.75 3.65 7.27
C VAL A 304 -0.12 4.00 6.06
N GLN A 305 -0.53 5.27 5.98
CA GLN A 305 -1.38 5.81 4.89
C GLN A 305 -0.83 7.10 4.28
N LYS A 306 0.07 7.78 5.00
CA LYS A 306 0.62 9.06 4.63
C LYS A 306 2.10 8.86 4.31
N PHE A 307 2.58 9.49 3.26
CA PHE A 307 3.94 9.38 2.78
C PHE A 307 4.48 10.75 2.41
N TYR A 308 5.79 10.93 2.39
CA TYR A 308 6.39 12.15 1.88
C TYR A 308 7.64 11.88 1.05
N PHE A 309 7.97 12.86 0.21
CA PHE A 309 9.29 13.02 -0.37
C PHE A 309 9.60 14.52 -0.45
N SER A 310 10.89 14.84 -0.52
CA SER A 310 11.34 16.23 -0.60
C SER A 310 12.18 16.43 -1.84
N ARG A 311 12.04 17.59 -2.48
CA ARG A 311 12.92 18.04 -3.57
C ARG A 311 13.52 19.40 -3.25
N ARG A 312 14.73 19.66 -3.73
CA ARG A 312 15.37 20.98 -3.60
C ARG A 312 14.67 22.01 -4.49
N ILE A 313 14.45 23.21 -3.96
CA ILE A 313 13.98 24.37 -4.71
C ILE A 313 14.93 25.54 -4.46
N SER A 314 15.15 26.37 -5.48
CA SER A 314 15.98 27.58 -5.37
C SER A 314 15.08 28.80 -5.41
N LYS A 315 15.08 29.59 -4.33
CA LYS A 315 14.37 30.87 -4.26
C LYS A 315 15.33 32.00 -4.61
N LYS A 316 15.66 32.16 -5.89
CA LYS A 316 16.56 33.22 -6.37
C LYS A 316 16.02 34.64 -6.13
N ASP A 317 14.72 34.78 -5.86
CA ASP A 317 14.03 36.08 -5.72
C ASP A 317 13.66 36.46 -4.27
N CYS A 318 14.15 35.74 -3.24
CA CYS A 318 13.98 36.22 -1.87
C CYS A 318 14.94 37.41 -1.61
N THR A 319 14.41 38.61 -1.78
CA THR A 319 14.99 39.94 -1.57
C THR A 319 15.46 40.26 -0.14
N LEU A 320 15.86 39.25 0.64
CA LEU A 320 16.47 39.43 1.96
C LEU A 320 18.01 39.62 1.90
N SER A 321 18.62 39.51 0.72
CA SER A 321 20.08 39.61 0.53
C SER A 321 20.59 41.02 0.22
N LYS A 322 19.83 42.08 0.51
CA LYS A 322 20.38 43.46 0.43
C LYS A 322 21.03 43.96 1.72
N GLU A 323 20.85 43.27 2.85
CA GLU A 323 21.41 43.71 4.14
C GLU A 323 22.45 42.76 4.75
N TRP A 324 22.60 41.53 4.25
CA TRP A 324 23.72 40.67 4.60
C TRP A 324 24.69 40.52 3.43
N PRO A 325 26.01 40.69 3.64
CA PRO A 325 26.98 40.34 2.63
C PRO A 325 26.80 38.85 2.38
N VAL A 326 26.30 38.52 1.18
CA VAL A 326 26.26 37.16 0.69
C VAL A 326 27.72 36.74 0.58
N ALA A 327 28.22 36.08 1.63
CA ALA A 327 29.37 35.20 1.52
C ALA A 327 29.15 34.35 0.27
N ASP A 328 30.19 34.20 -0.56
CA ASP A 328 30.12 33.53 -1.86
C ASP A 328 29.19 32.32 -1.80
N GLU A 329 28.35 32.08 -2.82
CA GLU A 329 27.40 30.94 -2.88
C GLU A 329 28.10 29.57 -2.62
N GLN A 330 29.43 29.54 -2.66
CA GLN A 330 30.30 28.41 -2.31
C GLN A 330 30.60 28.22 -0.81
N GLU A 331 30.39 29.22 0.07
CA GLU A 331 30.69 29.10 1.50
C GLU A 331 29.55 28.48 2.32
N ASN A 332 28.27 28.72 2.00
CA ASN A 332 27.15 28.09 2.74
C ASN A 332 25.97 27.69 1.84
N GLU A 333 26.13 26.57 1.12
CA GLU A 333 25.06 25.99 0.30
C GLU A 333 23.83 25.56 1.12
N PHE A 334 23.99 25.31 2.43
CA PHE A 334 22.90 24.89 3.33
C PHE A 334 22.02 26.06 3.74
N GLY A 335 22.60 27.23 3.98
CA GLY A 335 21.89 28.46 4.33
C GLY A 335 20.92 28.97 3.25
N LEU A 336 21.06 28.49 2.02
CA LEU A 336 20.18 28.78 0.88
C LEU A 336 19.31 27.58 0.46
N MET A 337 19.41 26.44 1.15
CA MET A 337 18.72 25.21 0.77
C MET A 337 17.25 25.22 1.22
N TRP A 338 16.36 25.56 0.29
CA TRP A 338 14.93 25.36 0.47
C TRP A 338 14.51 23.97 -0.05
N LEU A 339 13.63 23.30 0.68
CA LEU A 339 13.01 22.06 0.22
C LEU A 339 11.51 22.26 0.00
N GLU A 340 10.97 21.65 -1.04
CA GLU A 340 9.54 21.41 -1.15
C GLU A 340 9.26 19.97 -0.74
N LYS A 341 8.54 19.79 0.36
CA LYS A 341 8.09 18.49 0.87
C LYS A 341 6.67 18.24 0.40
N THR A 342 6.51 17.19 -0.40
CA THR A 342 5.21 16.74 -0.88
C THR A 342 4.71 15.63 0.03
N ILE A 343 3.49 15.77 0.55
CA ILE A 343 2.79 14.79 1.38
C ILE A 343 1.70 14.14 0.54
N LEU A 344 1.69 12.80 0.54
CA LEU A 344 0.77 11.98 -0.24
C LEU A 344 -0.07 11.14 0.72
N VAL A 345 -1.37 11.05 0.48
CA VAL A 345 -2.28 10.17 1.24
C VAL A 345 -2.86 9.14 0.29
N THR A 346 -2.76 7.87 0.67
CA THR A 346 -3.28 6.76 -0.13
C THR A 346 -4.73 6.42 0.22
N SER A 347 -5.44 5.82 -0.72
CA SER A 347 -6.83 5.38 -0.56
C SER A 347 -7.01 4.34 0.56
N CYS A 348 -5.98 3.53 0.81
CA CYS A 348 -5.95 2.49 1.83
C CYS A 348 -4.60 2.50 2.58
N ARG A 349 -4.57 1.88 3.77
CA ARG A 349 -3.35 1.68 4.56
C ARG A 349 -2.53 0.49 4.05
N PHE A 350 -1.23 0.51 4.31
CA PHE A 350 -0.34 -0.62 4.03
C PHE A 350 0.03 -1.38 5.31
N PRO A 351 0.15 -2.72 5.29
CA PRO A 351 -0.28 -3.60 4.20
C PRO A 351 -1.81 -3.58 4.06
N GLY A 352 -2.28 -3.76 2.82
CA GLY A 352 -3.70 -3.91 2.50
C GLY A 352 -3.90 -5.11 1.57
N ILE A 353 -5.05 -5.22 0.92
CA ILE A 353 -5.32 -6.31 -0.05
C ILE A 353 -4.49 -6.21 -1.34
N LEU A 354 -3.78 -5.10 -1.55
CA LEU A 354 -2.82 -4.91 -2.63
C LEU A 354 -1.54 -4.31 -2.06
N ARG A 355 -0.47 -4.41 -2.86
CA ARG A 355 0.84 -3.83 -2.56
C ARG A 355 1.01 -2.44 -3.15
N TRP A 356 -0.04 -1.88 -3.71
CA TRP A 356 -0.09 -0.52 -4.21
C TRP A 356 -1.47 0.07 -4.06
N PHE A 357 -1.52 1.37 -3.77
CA PHE A 357 -2.76 2.11 -3.60
C PHE A 357 -2.68 3.46 -4.28
N LEU A 358 -3.84 3.90 -4.80
CA LEU A 358 -3.99 5.20 -5.44
C LEU A 358 -3.74 6.31 -4.41
N VAL A 359 -3.05 7.36 -4.82
CA VAL A 359 -2.96 8.59 -4.04
C VAL A 359 -4.29 9.34 -4.16
N SER A 360 -5.01 9.46 -3.03
CA SER A 360 -6.30 10.16 -2.95
C SER A 360 -6.15 11.66 -2.75
N SER A 361 -5.05 12.09 -2.10
CA SER A 361 -4.75 13.52 -1.93
C SER A 361 -3.25 13.78 -1.87
N GLU A 362 -2.88 14.98 -2.32
CA GLU A 362 -1.51 15.48 -2.37
C GLU A 362 -1.50 16.90 -1.81
N SER A 363 -0.52 17.21 -0.96
CA SER A 363 -0.26 18.56 -0.48
C SER A 363 1.24 18.85 -0.49
N GLN A 364 1.59 20.12 -0.62
CA GLN A 364 2.98 20.57 -0.67
C GLN A 364 3.23 21.60 0.42
N ILE A 365 4.36 21.47 1.10
CA ILE A 365 4.85 22.43 2.07
C ILE A 365 6.28 22.81 1.72
N GLU A 366 6.61 24.09 1.88
CA GLU A 366 7.98 24.55 1.74
C GLU A 366 8.67 24.53 3.10
N LEU A 367 9.90 24.04 3.13
CA LEU A 367 10.77 24.04 4.29
C LEU A 367 11.89 25.05 4.07
N SER A 368 12.03 25.97 5.02
CA SER A 368 13.13 26.91 5.08
C SER A 368 14.46 26.21 5.40
N PRO A 369 15.61 26.83 5.05
CA PRO A 369 16.93 26.30 5.39
C PRO A 369 17.09 25.90 6.86
N LEU A 370 16.52 26.69 7.78
CA LEU A 370 16.55 26.39 9.21
C LEU A 370 15.75 25.13 9.56
N GLU A 371 14.54 24.99 9.04
CA GLU A 371 13.71 23.80 9.27
C GLU A 371 14.38 22.54 8.70
N VAL A 372 15.01 22.66 7.53
CA VAL A 372 15.79 21.58 6.92
C VAL A 372 16.97 21.17 7.82
N ALA A 373 17.68 22.15 8.39
CA ALA A 373 18.77 21.88 9.33
C ALA A 373 18.28 21.18 10.61
N VAL A 374 17.14 21.62 11.18
CA VAL A 374 16.53 20.97 12.35
C VAL A 374 16.14 19.53 12.05
N ASP A 375 15.47 19.27 10.92
CA ASP A 375 15.04 17.92 10.54
C ASP A 375 16.25 17.00 10.27
N SER A 376 17.30 17.53 9.62
CA SER A 376 18.57 16.81 9.42
C SER A 376 19.24 16.43 10.75
N MET A 377 19.24 17.34 11.73
CA MET A 377 19.77 17.08 13.06
C MET A 377 18.96 16.00 13.80
N LYS A 378 17.63 16.08 13.75
CA LYS A 378 16.75 15.05 14.36
C LYS A 378 16.96 13.68 13.73
N ALA A 379 17.07 13.61 12.40
CA ALA A 379 17.36 12.36 11.71
C ALA A 379 18.72 11.78 12.14
N THR A 380 19.74 12.64 12.26
CA THR A 380 21.08 12.24 12.71
C THR A 380 21.07 11.71 14.16
N ILE A 381 20.31 12.34 15.05
CA ILE A 381 20.11 11.87 16.43
C ILE A 381 19.45 10.49 16.42
N SER A 382 18.38 10.30 15.66
CA SER A 382 17.69 9.00 15.59
C SER A 382 18.58 7.89 15.03
N ASP A 383 19.42 8.20 14.04
CA ASP A 383 20.41 7.25 13.52
C ASP A 383 21.45 6.84 14.58
N LEU A 384 21.94 7.81 15.37
CA LEU A 384 22.87 7.53 16.46
C LEU A 384 22.24 6.65 17.54
N GLU A 385 21.00 6.95 17.95
CA GLU A 385 20.26 6.14 18.92
C GLU A 385 20.15 4.68 18.46
N LYS A 386 19.82 4.44 17.19
CA LYS A 386 19.79 3.09 16.60
C LYS A 386 21.15 2.39 16.69
N LEU A 387 22.23 3.08 16.30
CA LEU A 387 23.58 2.51 16.32
C LEU A 387 24.04 2.18 17.74
N ILE A 388 23.68 3.02 18.73
CA ILE A 388 23.97 2.75 20.15
C ILE A 388 23.23 1.50 20.61
N GLU A 389 21.92 1.38 20.33
CA GLU A 389 21.15 0.18 20.65
C GLU A 389 21.72 -1.10 20.03
N GLU A 390 22.22 -1.02 18.79
CA GLU A 390 22.87 -2.15 18.13
C GLU A 390 24.19 -2.55 18.81
N VAL A 391 25.00 -1.57 19.25
CA VAL A 391 26.23 -1.82 20.00
C VAL A 391 25.93 -2.43 21.37
N GLU A 392 24.95 -1.93 22.10
CA GLU A 392 24.55 -2.50 23.39
C GLU A 392 24.13 -3.97 23.27
N ARG A 393 23.55 -4.36 22.12
CA ARG A 393 23.09 -5.74 21.87
C ARG A 393 24.16 -6.67 21.30
N TYR A 394 25.00 -6.19 20.38
CA TYR A 394 25.90 -7.03 19.58
C TYR A 394 27.39 -6.67 19.71
N SER A 395 27.73 -5.71 20.59
CA SER A 395 29.05 -5.19 20.98
C SER A 395 30.08 -5.07 19.84
N GLU A 396 30.78 -6.13 19.46
CA GLU A 396 31.90 -6.06 18.51
C GLU A 396 31.52 -5.73 17.05
N ARG A 397 30.37 -6.19 16.56
CA ARG A 397 30.00 -5.99 15.14
C ARG A 397 29.47 -4.59 14.81
N ALA A 398 28.81 -3.95 15.77
CA ALA A 398 28.17 -2.64 15.60
C ALA A 398 29.08 -1.45 15.97
N LEU A 399 30.24 -1.70 16.59
CA LEU A 399 31.19 -0.64 16.96
C LEU A 399 31.76 0.11 15.75
N LYS A 400 32.00 -0.58 14.62
CA LYS A 400 32.57 0.03 13.42
C LYS A 400 31.63 1.08 12.78
N PRO A 401 30.34 0.76 12.50
CA PRO A 401 29.38 1.77 12.03
C PRO A 401 29.23 2.96 12.97
N LEU A 402 29.13 2.72 14.29
CA LEU A 402 29.00 3.80 15.27
C LEU A 402 30.24 4.71 15.27
N ALA A 403 31.44 4.13 15.31
CA ALA A 403 32.70 4.89 15.27
C ALA A 403 32.81 5.73 13.99
N ALA A 404 32.43 5.16 12.83
CA ALA A 404 32.44 5.89 11.56
C ALA A 404 31.45 7.06 11.55
N LYS A 405 30.22 6.87 12.07
CA LYS A 405 29.23 7.95 12.17
C LYS A 405 29.70 9.05 13.13
N LEU A 406 30.22 8.71 14.30
CA LEU A 406 30.76 9.66 15.26
C LEU A 406 31.95 10.45 14.70
N GLN A 407 32.88 9.77 14.01
CA GLN A 407 34.00 10.42 13.35
C GLN A 407 33.52 11.43 12.30
N GLY A 408 32.55 11.06 11.46
CA GLY A 408 31.98 11.96 10.47
C GLY A 408 31.29 13.20 11.06
N MET A 409 30.74 13.09 12.27
CA MET A 409 30.10 14.22 12.97
C MET A 409 31.10 15.11 13.71
N LEU A 410 32.11 14.52 14.36
CA LEU A 410 33.12 15.26 15.13
C LEU A 410 34.23 15.85 14.23
N GLN A 411 34.47 15.24 13.07
CA GLN A 411 35.46 15.66 12.08
C GLN A 411 34.80 15.78 10.69
N PRO A 412 33.93 16.78 10.49
CA PRO A 412 33.17 16.94 9.25
C PRO A 412 34.07 17.48 8.12
N ALA A 413 34.82 16.60 7.46
CA ALA A 413 35.79 16.98 6.44
C ALA A 413 35.19 17.48 5.11
N VAL A 414 33.90 17.22 4.85
CA VAL A 414 33.25 17.47 3.56
C VAL A 414 32.05 18.41 3.66
N MET A 415 31.24 18.30 4.71
CA MET A 415 29.94 19.01 4.83
C MET A 415 29.95 20.17 5.84
N GLY A 416 31.12 20.57 6.38
CA GLY A 416 31.24 21.65 7.37
C GLY A 416 30.72 21.34 8.78
N GLY A 417 29.78 20.41 8.92
CA GLY A 417 29.26 19.91 10.19
C GLY A 417 28.25 20.86 10.85
N ILE A 418 28.17 20.84 12.18
CA ILE A 418 27.18 21.64 12.95
C ILE A 418 27.51 23.15 12.94
N PHE A 419 28.75 23.51 12.57
CA PHE A 419 29.28 24.87 12.66
C PHE A 419 29.17 25.67 11.35
N TYR A 420 28.69 25.06 10.27
CA TYR A 420 28.36 25.67 8.98
C TYR A 420 26.84 25.64 8.79
#